data_AF-A0A534SBP2-F1
#
_entry.id   AF-A0A534SBP2-F1
#
_cell.length_a   1.000
_cell.length_b   1.000
_cell.length_c   1.000
_cell.angle_alpha   90.00
_cell.angle_beta   90.00
_cell.angle_gamma   90.00
#
_symmetry.space_group_name_H-M   'P 1'
#
loop_
_entity.id
_entity.type
_entity.pdbx_description
1 polymer ?
#
loop_
_entity_poly.entity_id
_entity_poly.type
_entity_poly.pdbx_seq_one_letter_code
_entity_poly.pdbx_strand_id
1 'polypeptide(L)'
;MKAWNLTLEPGQSTPQHTHELDEIVICLESSKLRILKPGPEPEGETIQPGVGDVFMPPVKGVTHVLTNVGDTRYRQISIELK
;
A
#
# COMPACT_ATOMS: atom_id res chain seq x y z
N MET A 1 1.57 -17.61 6.81
CA MET A 1 0.63 -16.62 6.28
C MET A 1 0.09 -15.75 7.40
N LYS A 2 0.07 -14.44 7.20
CA LYS A 2 -0.69 -13.47 8.02
C LYS A 2 -1.54 -12.63 7.08
N ALA A 3 -2.67 -12.13 7.55
CA ALA A 3 -3.52 -11.24 6.78
C ALA A 3 -3.83 -9.98 7.58
N TRP A 4 -3.85 -8.85 6.88
CA TRP A 4 -4.10 -7.52 7.44
C TRP A 4 -5.23 -6.84 6.67
N ASN A 5 -6.04 -6.05 7.37
CA ASN A 5 -7.02 -5.17 6.77
C ASN A 5 -6.54 -3.73 6.94
N LEU A 6 -6.35 -3.01 5.84
CA LEU A 6 -5.92 -1.61 5.83
C LEU A 6 -7.03 -0.74 5.27
N THR A 7 -7.38 0.30 6.01
CA THR A 7 -8.26 1.38 5.56
C THR A 7 -7.51 2.71 5.68
N LEU A 8 -7.56 3.54 4.65
CA LEU A 8 -7.03 4.90 4.66
C LEU A 8 -8.10 5.87 4.13
N GLU A 9 -8.55 6.78 4.98
CA GLU A 9 -9.34 7.95 4.56
C GLU A 9 -8.49 8.91 3.71
N PRO A 10 -9.10 9.82 2.93
CA PRO A 10 -8.37 10.85 2.19
C PRO A 10 -7.36 11.60 3.07
N GLY A 11 -6.11 11.66 2.64
CA GLY A 11 -5.00 12.29 3.36
C GLY A 11 -4.35 11.43 4.45
N GLN A 12 -4.89 10.25 4.78
CA GLN A 12 -4.27 9.36 5.76
C GLN A 12 -3.09 8.58 5.17
N SER A 13 -2.13 8.29 6.05
CA SER A 13 -0.94 7.50 5.74
C SER A 13 -0.79 6.34 6.69
N THR A 14 -0.16 5.26 6.22
CA THR A 14 0.42 4.26 7.12
C THR A 14 1.57 4.87 7.92
N PRO A 15 1.91 4.32 9.10
CA PRO A 15 3.25 4.49 9.63
C PRO A 15 4.31 3.99 8.62
N GLN A 16 5.54 4.49 8.74
CA GLN A 16 6.67 3.90 8.02
C GLN A 16 6.86 2.45 8.47
N HIS A 17 6.95 1.53 7.52
CA HIS A 17 7.14 0.11 7.79
C HIS A 17 7.96 -0.56 6.68
N THR A 18 8.50 -1.72 7.01
CA THR A 18 9.25 -2.60 6.10
C THR A 18 8.46 -3.87 5.88
N HIS A 19 8.33 -4.29 4.62
CA HIS A 19 7.75 -5.57 4.25
C HIS A 19 8.82 -6.66 4.32
N GLU A 20 8.80 -7.48 5.37
CA GLU A 20 9.79 -8.58 5.55
C GLU A 20 9.52 -9.79 4.65
N LEU A 21 8.30 -9.87 4.11
CA LEU A 21 7.79 -11.01 3.35
C LEU A 21 7.20 -10.53 2.02
N ASP A 22 7.05 -11.46 1.08
CA ASP A 22 6.25 -11.22 -0.12
C ASP A 22 4.77 -11.06 0.26
N GLU A 23 4.04 -10.18 -0.41
CA GLU A 23 2.62 -9.94 -0.13
C GLU A 23 1.73 -10.11 -1.37
N ILE A 24 0.49 -10.51 -1.14
CA ILE A 24 -0.62 -10.38 -2.09
C ILE A 24 -1.54 -9.28 -1.56
N VAL A 25 -1.89 -8.32 -2.42
CA VAL A 25 -2.84 -7.26 -2.12
C VAL A 25 -4.14 -7.52 -2.87
N ILE A 26 -5.27 -7.35 -2.17
CA ILE A 26 -6.61 -7.36 -2.73
C ILE A 26 -7.23 -5.98 -2.49
N CYS A 27 -7.50 -5.23 -3.55
CA CYS A 27 -8.13 -3.91 -3.44
C CYS A 27 -9.65 -4.05 -3.30
N LEU A 28 -10.21 -3.53 -2.20
CA LEU A 28 -11.64 -3.59 -1.90
C LEU A 28 -12.35 -2.27 -2.19
N GLU A 29 -11.67 -1.15 -1.96
CA GLU A 29 -12.13 0.21 -2.29
C GLU A 29 -10.93 0.96 -2.88
N SER A 30 -11.11 1.54 -4.07
CA SER A 30 -10.02 2.16 -4.84
C SER A 30 -9.91 3.65 -4.52
N SER A 31 -8.66 4.13 -4.45
CA SER A 31 -8.32 5.55 -4.44
C SER A 31 -6.91 5.71 -5.02
N LYS A 32 -6.51 6.97 -5.24
CA LYS A 32 -5.16 7.31 -5.67
C LYS A 32 -4.20 7.23 -4.47
N LEU A 33 -3.17 6.40 -4.59
CA LEU A 33 -2.19 6.18 -3.54
C LEU A 33 -0.83 6.73 -3.95
N ARG A 34 -0.12 7.33 -2.99
CA ARG A 34 1.28 7.69 -3.12
C ARG A 34 2.13 6.79 -2.23
N ILE A 35 3.16 6.18 -2.83
CA ILE A 35 4.15 5.36 -2.14
C ILE A 35 5.42 6.19 -2.01
N LEU A 36 5.89 6.42 -0.78
CA LEU A 36 7.10 7.17 -0.50
C LEU A 36 8.16 6.25 0.10
N LYS A 37 9.31 6.13 -0.56
CA LYS A 37 10.49 5.41 -0.03
C LYS A 37 11.44 6.42 0.64
N PRO A 38 12.03 6.08 1.80
CA PRO A 38 12.99 6.95 2.46
C PRO A 38 14.28 7.06 1.64
N GLY A 39 14.90 8.25 1.62
CA GLY A 39 16.12 8.52 0.89
C GLY A 39 16.45 10.02 0.87
N PRO A 40 17.66 10.39 0.40
CA PRO A 40 18.07 11.80 0.30
C PRO A 40 17.21 12.59 -0.68
N GLU A 41 16.67 11.93 -1.71
CA GLU A 41 15.65 12.45 -2.61
C GLU A 41 14.48 11.47 -2.60
N PRO A 42 13.45 11.69 -1.76
CA PRO A 42 12.35 10.76 -1.63
C PRO A 42 11.45 10.85 -2.87
N GLU A 43 11.70 9.97 -3.84
CA GLU A 43 10.82 9.78 -4.99
C GLU A 43 9.53 9.09 -4.56
N GLY A 44 8.41 9.69 -4.94
CA GLY A 44 7.08 9.15 -4.67
C GLY A 44 6.45 8.60 -5.94
N GLU A 45 6.13 7.31 -5.96
CA GLU A 45 5.33 6.71 -7.03
C GLU A 45 3.84 6.90 -6.70
N THR A 46 3.01 7.07 -7.72
CA THR A 46 1.55 7.10 -7.54
C THR A 46 0.93 5.94 -8.30
N ILE A 47 0.05 5.20 -7.62
CA ILE A 47 -0.72 4.10 -8.19
C ILE A 47 -2.21 4.29 -7.89
N GLN A 48 -3.07 3.64 -8.67
CA GLN A 48 -4.50 3.56 -8.40
C GLN A 48 -5.00 2.17 -8.78
N PRO A 49 -4.94 1.20 -7.86
CA PRO A 49 -5.46 -0.15 -8.10
C PRO A 49 -6.97 -0.11 -8.37
N GLY A 50 -7.47 -0.94 -9.27
CA GLY A 50 -8.90 -1.13 -9.50
C GLY A 50 -9.58 -1.89 -8.36
N VAL A 51 -10.87 -1.64 -8.15
CA VAL A 51 -11.66 -2.45 -7.20
C VAL A 51 -11.71 -3.89 -7.68
N GLY A 52 -11.33 -4.83 -6.81
CA GLY A 52 -11.24 -6.26 -7.13
C GLY A 52 -9.89 -6.70 -7.67
N ASP A 53 -8.95 -5.77 -7.91
CA ASP A 53 -7.59 -6.13 -8.34
C ASP A 53 -6.91 -6.98 -7.27
N VAL A 54 -6.23 -8.03 -7.76
CA VAL A 54 -5.38 -8.91 -6.97
C VAL A 54 -3.99 -8.89 -7.57
N PHE A 55 -2.99 -8.45 -6.82
CA PHE A 55 -1.63 -8.29 -7.34
C PHE A 55 -0.58 -8.54 -6.27
N MET A 56 0.64 -8.86 -6.71
CA MET A 56 1.81 -9.04 -5.85
C MET A 56 2.81 -7.91 -6.13
N PRO A 57 2.84 -6.86 -5.31
CA PRO A 57 3.79 -5.78 -5.51
C PRO A 57 5.21 -6.23 -5.11
N PRO A 58 6.27 -5.76 -5.80
CA PRO A 58 7.65 -6.13 -5.49
C PRO A 58 8.18 -5.37 -4.26
N VAL A 59 7.63 -5.68 -3.08
CA VAL A 59 7.85 -4.90 -1.85
C VAL A 59 8.72 -5.59 -0.80
N LYS A 60 9.13 -6.85 -0.99
CA LYS A 60 9.97 -7.52 0.00
C LYS A 60 11.29 -6.79 0.22
N GLY A 61 11.60 -6.48 1.48
CA GLY A 61 12.73 -5.67 1.91
C GLY A 61 12.56 -4.16 1.67
N VAL A 62 11.39 -3.71 1.18
CA VAL A 62 11.12 -2.28 0.93
C VAL A 62 10.56 -1.63 2.18
N THR A 63 11.20 -0.53 2.60
CA THR A 63 10.66 0.40 3.60
C THR A 63 9.91 1.53 2.91
N HIS A 64 8.68 1.80 3.31
CA HIS A 64 7.88 2.88 2.71
C HIS A 64 6.79 3.43 3.64
N VAL A 65 6.20 4.54 3.19
CA VAL A 65 4.94 5.10 3.68
C VAL A 65 3.94 5.05 2.53
N LEU A 66 2.74 4.54 2.77
CA LEU A 66 1.63 4.57 1.83
C LEU A 66 0.63 5.64 2.26
N THR A 67 0.32 6.58 1.37
CA THR A 67 -0.62 7.67 1.63
C THR A 67 -1.77 7.62 0.65
N ASN A 68 -3.01 7.75 1.13
CA ASN A 68 -4.16 8.00 0.27
C ASN A 68 -4.18 9.49 -0.12
N VAL A 69 -3.83 9.79 -1.38
CA VAL A 69 -3.81 11.16 -1.93
C VAL A 69 -5.01 11.45 -2.83
N GLY A 70 -5.96 10.50 -2.93
CA GLY A 70 -7.24 10.71 -3.60
C GLY A 70 -8.27 11.34 -2.68
N ASP A 71 -9.48 11.50 -3.22
CA ASP A 71 -10.65 12.11 -2.58
C ASP A 71 -11.67 11.09 -2.04
N THR A 72 -11.38 9.79 -2.19
CA THR A 72 -12.21 8.67 -1.73
C THR A 72 -11.45 7.77 -0.76
N ARG A 73 -12.18 6.97 0.03
CA ARG A 73 -11.58 6.02 0.95
C ARG A 73 -10.91 4.87 0.21
N TYR A 74 -9.70 4.50 0.65
CA TYR A 74 -9.01 3.30 0.19
C TYR A 74 -9.18 2.16 1.19
N ARG A 75 -9.40 0.93 0.70
CA ARG A 75 -9.40 -0.27 1.54
C ARG A 75 -8.78 -1.45 0.82
N GLN A 76 -7.94 -2.20 1.52
CA GLN A 76 -7.32 -3.42 1.01
C GLN A 76 -7.22 -4.52 2.06
N ILE A 77 -7.07 -5.75 1.58
CA ILE A 77 -6.49 -6.85 2.35
C ILE A 77 -5.06 -7.07 1.85
N SER A 78 -4.10 -7.15 2.77
CA SER A 78 -2.74 -7.65 2.47
C SER A 78 -2.57 -9.04 3.08
N ILE A 79 -1.97 -9.96 2.33
CA ILE A 79 -1.67 -11.33 2.75
C ILE A 79 -0.16 -11.56 2.61
N GLU A 80 0.54 -11.65 3.73
CA GLU A 80 1.98 -11.92 3.78
C GLU A 80 2.27 -13.42 3.72
N LEU A 81 3.17 -13.80 2.81
CA LEU A 81 3.56 -15.18 2.51
C LEU A 81 4.83 -15.56 3.26
N LYS A 82 4.81 -16.69 3.99
CA LYS A 82 5.97 -17.22 4.73
C LYS A 82 6.72 -18.24 3.90
#